data_AF-A0A3S0CGM7-F1
#
_entry.id   AF-A0A3S0CGM7-F1
#
_cell.length_a   1.000
_cell.length_b   1.000
_cell.length_c   1.000
_cell.angle_alpha   90.00
_cell.angle_beta   90.00
_cell.angle_gamma   90.00
#
_symmetry.space_group_name_H-M   'P 1'
#
loop_
_entity.id
_entity.type
_entity.pdbx_description
1 polymer ?
#
loop_
_entity_poly.entity_id
_entity_poly.type
_entity_poly.pdbx_seq_one_letter_code
_entity_poly.pdbx_strand_id
1 'polypeptide(L)'
;MDREERIRGVQAWLGPAEHTNDQVERIADAWDAIDAAYGDGDETGPAEAASGAGAFILGDTTVQDAAEQWKRAQQAAADAQDYLRGVIIAALDDDANVTRLAEEVGVTRKTLYQWAGHSY
;
A
#
# COMPACT_ATOMS: atom_id res chain seq x y z
N MET A 1 19.71 -14.57 4.06
CA MET A 1 20.76 -13.59 3.75
C MET A 1 21.80 -13.64 4.85
N ASP A 2 23.09 -13.48 4.56
CA ASP A 2 24.12 -13.35 5.61
C ASP A 2 24.08 -11.94 6.25
N ARG A 3 24.49 -11.81 7.52
CA ARG A 3 24.43 -10.53 8.25
C ARG A 3 25.24 -9.43 7.57
N GLU A 4 26.41 -9.75 7.01
CA GLU A 4 27.26 -8.75 6.35
C GLU A 4 26.62 -8.23 5.06
N GLU A 5 25.92 -9.12 4.32
CA GLU A 5 25.17 -8.75 3.13
C GLU A 5 23.96 -7.86 3.48
N ARG A 6 23.26 -8.19 4.57
CA ARG A 6 22.16 -7.37 5.08
C ARG A 6 22.61 -5.95 5.42
N ILE A 7 23.69 -5.83 6.17
CA ILE A 7 24.25 -4.53 6.57
C ILE A 7 24.68 -3.72 5.36
N ARG A 8 25.33 -4.35 4.37
CA ARG A 8 25.66 -3.69 3.10
C ARG A 8 24.41 -3.20 2.36
N GLY A 9 23.34 -4.00 2.34
CA GLY A 9 22.06 -3.64 1.74
C GLY A 9 21.45 -2.40 2.41
N VAL A 10 21.43 -2.36 3.74
CA VAL A 10 20.96 -1.20 4.51
C VAL A 10 21.80 0.04 4.24
N GLN A 11 23.13 -0.08 4.24
CA GLN A 11 24.04 1.03 3.95
C GLN A 11 23.85 1.59 2.54
N ALA A 12 23.63 0.70 1.55
CA ALA A 12 23.35 1.13 0.19
C ALA A 12 22.02 1.88 0.07
N TRP A 13 21.00 1.45 0.81
CA TRP A 13 19.69 2.11 0.87
C TRP A 13 19.73 3.47 1.57
N LEU A 14 20.44 3.57 2.70
CA LEU A 14 20.65 4.83 3.44
C LEU A 14 21.42 5.87 2.60
N GLY A 15 22.25 5.40 1.68
CA GLY A 15 23.08 6.26 0.86
C GLY A 15 24.25 6.88 1.65
N PRO A 16 24.84 7.98 1.16
CA PRO A 16 26.11 8.50 1.68
C PRO A 16 25.99 9.31 2.97
N ALA A 17 24.80 9.46 3.54
CA ALA A 17 24.61 10.23 4.77
C ALA A 17 25.22 9.51 5.98
N GLU A 18 25.69 10.28 6.97
CA GLU A 18 26.23 9.71 8.20
C GLU A 18 25.10 9.12 9.06
N HIS A 19 25.24 7.84 9.38
CA HIS A 19 24.35 7.11 10.29
C HIS A 19 25.18 6.39 11.34
N THR A 20 24.62 6.25 12.53
CA THR A 20 25.29 5.47 13.59
C THR A 20 25.25 3.98 13.26
N ASN A 21 26.26 3.23 13.69
CA ASN A 21 26.27 1.78 13.57
C ASN A 21 25.02 1.15 14.23
N ASP A 22 24.59 1.68 15.37
CA ASP A 22 23.37 1.22 16.05
C ASP A 22 22.11 1.42 15.20
N GLN A 23 22.00 2.52 14.44
CA GLN A 23 20.88 2.72 13.51
C GLN A 23 20.91 1.70 12.37
N VAL A 24 22.08 1.47 11.77
CA VAL A 24 22.25 0.50 10.68
C VAL A 24 21.87 -0.91 11.13
N GLU A 25 22.36 -1.33 12.30
CA GLU A 25 22.06 -2.64 12.90
C GLU A 25 20.56 -2.78 13.20
N ARG A 26 19.93 -1.76 13.78
CA ARG A 26 18.49 -1.78 14.08
C ARG A 26 17.62 -1.86 12.82
N ILE A 27 18.02 -1.19 11.74
CA ILE A 27 17.31 -1.26 10.46
C ILE A 27 17.46 -2.66 9.86
N ALA A 28 18.66 -3.25 9.91
CA ALA A 28 18.91 -4.61 9.45
C ALA A 28 18.03 -5.63 10.20
N ASP A 29 17.98 -5.55 11.53
CA ASP A 29 17.13 -6.40 12.37
C ASP A 29 15.64 -6.23 12.03
N ALA A 30 15.19 -4.99 11.80
CA ALA A 30 13.81 -4.72 11.44
C ALA A 30 13.45 -5.31 10.07
N TRP A 31 14.34 -5.20 9.08
CA TRP A 31 14.13 -5.83 7.78
C TRP A 31 14.08 -7.36 7.90
N ASP A 32 14.89 -7.98 8.77
CA ASP A 32 14.86 -9.44 8.96
C ASP A 32 13.52 -9.87 9.57
N ALA A 33 12.99 -9.08 10.52
CA ALA A 33 11.68 -9.31 11.10
C ALA A 33 10.54 -9.13 10.09
N ILE A 34 10.67 -8.19 9.15
CA ILE A 34 9.70 -7.96 8.08
C ILE A 34 9.70 -9.12 7.09
N ASP A 35 10.88 -9.55 6.63
CA ASP A 35 11.00 -10.71 5.74
C ASP A 35 10.34 -11.95 6.38
N ALA A 36 10.59 -12.17 7.68
CA ALA A 36 9.97 -13.26 8.42
C ALA A 36 8.44 -13.12 8.56
N ALA A 37 7.91 -11.90 8.64
CA ALA A 37 6.49 -11.65 8.79
C ALA A 37 5.70 -11.82 7.48
N TYR A 38 6.30 -11.47 6.34
CA TYR A 38 5.66 -11.58 5.03
C TYR A 38 5.87 -12.96 4.37
N GLY A 39 6.93 -13.68 4.74
CA GLY A 39 7.26 -14.99 4.15
C GLY A 39 7.69 -14.91 2.68
N ASP A 40 7.70 -16.05 1.97
CA ASP A 40 8.16 -16.15 0.57
C ASP A 40 7.14 -15.61 -0.47
N GLY A 41 6.23 -14.71 -0.08
CA GLY A 41 5.25 -14.11 -0.98
C GLY A 41 5.86 -13.07 -1.92
N ASP A 42 5.50 -13.11 -3.20
CA ASP A 42 5.91 -12.13 -4.22
C ASP A 42 5.06 -10.85 -4.14
N GLU A 43 5.05 -10.22 -2.96
CA GLU A 43 4.27 -9.01 -2.71
C GLU A 43 5.18 -7.78 -2.70
N THR A 44 4.68 -6.63 -3.15
CA THR A 44 5.37 -5.33 -3.01
C THR A 44 5.40 -4.84 -1.55
N GLY A 45 4.59 -5.46 -0.67
CA GLY A 45 4.42 -5.09 0.73
C GLY A 45 5.69 -5.06 1.60
N PRO A 46 6.62 -6.04 1.50
CA PRO A 46 7.84 -6.07 2.32
C PRO A 46 8.74 -4.84 2.09
N ALA A 47 8.84 -4.35 0.85
CA ALA A 47 9.70 -3.21 0.51
C ALA A 47 9.19 -1.89 1.12
N GLU A 48 7.88 -1.65 1.09
CA GLU A 48 7.26 -0.48 1.72
C GLU A 48 7.33 -0.59 3.25
N ALA A 49 7.12 -1.78 3.82
CA ALA A 49 7.29 -2.02 5.25
C ALA A 49 8.73 -1.74 5.70
N ALA A 50 9.72 -2.18 4.93
CA ALA A 50 11.15 -1.95 5.18
C ALA A 50 11.50 -0.45 5.17
N SER A 51 10.93 0.30 4.23
CA SER A 51 11.05 1.76 4.15
C SER A 51 10.44 2.45 5.37
N GLY A 52 9.24 2.03 5.79
CA GLY A 52 8.57 2.56 6.98
C GLY A 52 9.36 2.29 8.28
N ALA A 53 9.94 1.10 8.42
CA ALA A 53 10.82 0.78 9.55
C ALA A 53 12.08 1.65 9.58
N GLY A 54 12.71 1.87 8.42
CA GLY A 54 13.84 2.79 8.28
C GLY A 54 13.51 4.22 8.72
N ALA A 55 12.42 4.78 8.19
CA ALA A 55 11.97 6.13 8.54
C ALA A 55 11.70 6.28 10.05
N PHE A 56 11.11 5.26 10.69
CA PHE A 56 10.86 5.30 12.14
C PHE A 56 12.17 5.29 12.96
N ILE A 57 13.13 4.44 12.58
CA ILE A 57 14.42 4.32 13.28
C ILE A 57 15.27 5.58 13.11
N LEU A 58 15.20 6.24 11.94
CA LEU A 58 15.89 7.50 11.67
C LEU A 58 15.19 8.71 12.32
N GLY A 59 13.94 8.56 12.76
CA GLY A 59 13.15 9.63 13.38
C GLY A 59 12.41 10.51 12.37
N ASP A 60 12.34 10.11 11.10
CA ASP A 60 11.64 10.81 10.03
C ASP A 60 10.12 10.63 10.11
N THR A 61 9.66 9.61 10.85
CA THR A 61 8.23 9.35 11.07
C THR A 61 7.98 8.77 12.47
N THR A 62 6.75 8.91 12.93
CA THR A 62 6.24 8.21 14.11
C THR A 62 5.15 7.21 13.74
N VAL A 63 4.81 6.31 14.66
CA VAL A 63 3.64 5.42 14.49
C VAL A 63 2.36 6.23 14.32
N GLN A 64 2.25 7.38 14.99
CA GLN A 64 1.08 8.26 14.83
C GLN A 64 1.02 8.82 13.41
N ASP A 65 2.13 9.33 12.87
CA ASP A 65 2.17 9.89 11.51
C ASP A 65 1.82 8.83 10.46
N ALA A 66 2.38 7.63 10.60
CA ALA A 66 2.06 6.50 9.72
C ALA A 66 0.56 6.10 9.81
N ALA A 67 0.00 6.06 11.02
CA ALA A 67 -1.41 5.73 11.24
C ALA A 67 -2.35 6.79 10.65
N GLU A 68 -2.00 8.08 10.75
CA GLU A 68 -2.75 9.16 10.13
C GLU A 68 -2.69 9.10 8.61
N GLN A 69 -1.53 8.83 8.03
CA GLN A 69 -1.38 8.63 6.59
C GLN A 69 -2.24 7.48 6.09
N TRP A 70 -2.21 6.33 6.78
CA TRP A 70 -3.05 5.18 6.45
C TRP A 70 -4.56 5.53 6.52
N LYS A 71 -5.01 6.23 7.57
CA LYS A 71 -6.40 6.68 7.67
C LYS A 71 -6.82 7.61 6.53
N ARG A 72 -5.94 8.54 6.14
CA ARG A 72 -6.19 9.43 5.00
C ARG A 72 -6.28 8.67 3.68
N ALA A 73 -5.39 7.70 3.46
CA ALA A 73 -5.44 6.84 2.27
C ALA A 73 -6.71 5.99 2.21
N GLN A 74 -7.12 5.41 3.35
CA GLN A 74 -8.38 4.67 3.47
C GLN A 74 -9.59 5.56 3.15
N GLN A 75 -9.62 6.79 3.68
CA GLN A 75 -10.70 7.73 3.40
C GLN A 75 -10.71 8.12 1.92
N ALA A 76 -9.55 8.44 1.33
CA ALA A 76 -9.45 8.79 -0.08
C ALA A 76 -9.90 7.64 -1.00
N ALA A 77 -9.57 6.39 -0.66
CA ALA A 77 -10.03 5.22 -1.39
C ALA A 77 -11.56 5.04 -1.29
N ALA A 78 -12.14 5.26 -0.09
CA ALA A 78 -13.59 5.22 0.11
C ALA A 78 -14.30 6.33 -0.71
N ASP A 79 -13.80 7.57 -0.63
CA ASP A 79 -14.35 8.70 -1.37
C ASP A 79 -14.27 8.47 -2.89
N ALA A 80 -13.15 7.95 -3.39
CA ALA A 80 -12.98 7.60 -4.80
C ALA A 80 -13.94 6.49 -5.24
N GLN A 81 -14.18 5.49 -4.39
CA GLN A 81 -15.15 4.44 -4.68
C GLN A 81 -16.58 4.99 -4.73
N ASP A 82 -16.97 5.85 -3.78
CA ASP A 82 -18.31 6.44 -3.78
C ASP A 82 -18.52 7.41 -4.94
N TYR A 83 -17.50 8.17 -5.33
CA TYR A 83 -17.51 8.97 -6.55
C TYR A 83 -17.74 8.09 -7.80
N LEU A 84 -16.96 7.00 -7.93
CA LEU A 84 -17.10 6.05 -9.04
C LEU A 84 -18.51 5.44 -9.08
N ARG A 85 -19.08 5.10 -7.92
CA ARG A 85 -20.47 4.61 -7.83
C ARG A 85 -21.47 5.62 -8.36
N GLY A 86 -21.34 6.89 -7.99
CA GLY A 86 -22.20 7.96 -8.50
C GLY A 86 -22.14 8.09 -10.03
N VAL A 87 -20.94 8.03 -10.60
CA VAL A 87 -20.73 8.04 -12.06
C VAL A 87 -21.38 6.84 -12.74
N ILE A 88 -21.21 5.64 -12.18
CA ILE A 88 -21.83 4.42 -12.68
C ILE A 88 -23.35 4.51 -12.69
N ILE A 89 -23.96 4.99 -11.61
CA ILE A 89 -25.41 5.13 -11.50
C ILE A 89 -25.92 6.10 -12.58
N ALA A 90 -25.29 7.26 -12.74
CA ALA A 90 -25.65 8.23 -13.76
C ALA A 90 -25.49 7.68 -15.19
N ALA A 91 -24.42 6.93 -15.46
CA ALA A 91 -24.20 6.31 -16.77
C ALA A 91 -25.28 5.26 -17.10
N LEU A 92 -25.70 4.45 -16.12
CA LEU A 92 -26.76 3.47 -16.32
C LEU A 92 -28.13 4.12 -16.54
N ASP A 93 -28.41 5.25 -15.89
CA ASP A 93 -29.61 6.06 -16.12
C ASP A 93 -29.62 6.67 -17.54
N ASP A 94 -28.44 6.94 -18.11
CA ASP A 94 -28.22 7.37 -19.50
C ASP A 94 -28.08 6.18 -20.49
N ASP A 95 -28.68 5.03 -20.17
CA ASP A 95 -28.72 3.82 -21.01
C ASP A 95 -27.33 3.24 -21.41
N ALA A 96 -26.27 3.55 -20.65
CA ALA A 96 -24.94 3.01 -20.94
C ALA A 96 -24.90 1.48 -20.82
N ASN A 97 -24.10 0.84 -21.68
CA ASN A 97 -23.98 -0.62 -21.71
C ASN A 97 -23.20 -1.14 -20.49
N VAL A 98 -23.90 -1.85 -19.60
CA VAL A 98 -23.34 -2.43 -18.36
C VAL A 98 -22.14 -3.37 -18.59
N THR A 99 -22.08 -4.09 -19.70
CA THR A 99 -20.96 -4.98 -20.01
C THR A 99 -19.71 -4.17 -20.31
N ARG A 100 -19.84 -3.13 -21.14
CA ARG A 100 -18.73 -2.22 -21.45
C ARG A 100 -18.25 -1.46 -20.21
N LEU A 101 -19.17 -0.98 -19.37
CA LEU A 101 -18.81 -0.32 -18.11
C LEU A 101 -18.04 -1.26 -17.16
N ALA A 102 -18.44 -2.53 -17.09
CA ALA A 102 -17.76 -3.51 -16.24
C ALA A 102 -16.32 -3.78 -16.71
N GLU A 103 -16.12 -3.87 -18.02
CA GLU A 103 -14.78 -4.01 -18.62
C GLU A 103 -13.91 -2.78 -18.37
N GLU A 104 -14.46 -1.58 -18.53
CA GLU A 104 -13.74 -0.31 -18.34
C GLU A 104 -13.30 -0.09 -16.88
N VAL A 105 -14.17 -0.46 -15.93
CA VAL A 105 -13.89 -0.34 -14.50
C VAL A 105 -13.04 -1.52 -13.97
N GLY A 106 -12.96 -2.63 -14.72
CA GLY A 106 -12.21 -3.82 -14.32
C GLY A 106 -12.92 -4.65 -13.23
N VAL A 107 -14.26 -4.61 -13.19
CA VAL A 107 -15.08 -5.38 -12.24
C VAL A 107 -16.08 -6.27 -12.96
N THR A 108 -16.73 -7.18 -12.22
CA THR A 108 -17.79 -7.99 -12.82
C THR A 108 -19.09 -7.19 -12.96
N ARG A 109 -19.94 -7.54 -13.94
CA ARG A 109 -21.29 -6.96 -14.09
C ARG A 109 -22.11 -7.08 -12.80
N LYS A 110 -21.96 -8.20 -12.07
CA LYS A 110 -22.63 -8.42 -10.78
C LYS A 110 -22.19 -7.39 -9.73
N THR A 111 -20.89 -7.13 -9.63
CA THR A 111 -20.34 -6.10 -8.74
C THR A 111 -20.90 -4.72 -9.08
N LEU A 112 -21.01 -4.42 -10.37
CA LEU A 112 -21.54 -3.17 -10.88
C LEU A 112 -23.02 -2.96 -10.51
N TYR A 113 -23.87 -3.98 -10.68
CA TYR A 113 -25.27 -3.92 -10.25
C TYR A 113 -25.42 -3.79 -8.74
N GLN A 114 -24.61 -4.51 -7.96
CA GLN A 114 -24.60 -4.38 -6.50
C GLN A 114 -24.27 -2.95 -6.07
N TRP A 115 -23.30 -2.32 -6.73
CA TRP A 115 -22.93 -0.93 -6.46
C TRP A 115 -24.03 0.06 -6.86
N ALA A 116 -24.75 -0.21 -7.95
CA ALA A 116 -25.88 0.60 -8.41
C ALA A 116 -27.17 0.38 -7.60
N GLY A 117 -27.17 -0.48 -6.58
CA GLY A 117 -28.36 -0.79 -5.78
C GLY A 117 -29.44 -1.58 -6.53
N HIS A 118 -29.10 -2.20 -7.66
CA HIS A 118 -30.02 -3.00 -8.45
C HIS A 118 -29.88 -4.48 -8.09
N SER A 119 -31.00 -5.16 -7.84
CA SER A 119 -31.01 -6.62 -7.70
C SER A 119 -30.92 -7.26 -9.08
N TYR A 120 -30.07 -8.27 -9.22
CA TYR A 120 -29.83 -9.02 -10.47
C TYR A 120 -31.05 -9.85 -10.89
#